data_AF-A0A1F6ZDX7-F1
#
_entry.id   AF-A0A1F6ZDX7-F1
#
_cell.length_a   1.000
_cell.length_b   1.000
_cell.length_c   1.000
_cell.angle_alpha   90.00
_cell.angle_beta   90.00
_cell.angle_gamma   90.00
#
_symmetry.space_group_name_H-M   'P 1'
#
loop_
_entity.id
_entity.type
_entity.pdbx_description
1 polymer ?
#
loop_
_entity_poly.entity_id
_entity_poly.type
_entity_poly.pdbx_seq_one_letter_code
_entity_poly.pdbx_strand_id
1 'polypeptide(L)'
;MKIKNYIRNGLTALALAGALLTVKPEPSNQPEKYAVLINESDEQEFSVMARRTRENLLKMGFEKNNIYLLNSSGNLENIASKKNVKKMFSSLEKRIDENDLLVVYFLGHGNRITIFQDGRPKELSVVVLKNEYIDENEIYNSLSKIHPKIGIVTTDTCYGRGIAKKIGRGNFIGISSSDENPALFFENQSFMTEFYDAFKKEEADANSNGKISIKEAFDYVQTYIGAMSREITPILISEMDADSVTLE
;
A
#
# COMPACT_ATOMS: atom_id res chain seq x y z
N MET A 1 53.28 -14.52 34.43
CA MET A 1 51.89 -15.00 34.57
C MET A 1 51.05 -14.29 33.51
N LYS A 2 50.61 -15.02 32.48
CA LYS A 2 49.84 -14.53 31.33
C LYS A 2 48.36 -14.72 31.61
N ILE A 3 47.53 -13.69 31.43
CA ILE A 3 46.13 -13.86 31.04
C ILE A 3 45.82 -12.81 29.96
N LYS A 4 45.68 -13.30 28.73
CA LYS A 4 45.08 -12.58 27.59
C LYS A 4 43.57 -12.72 27.71
N ASN A 5 42.82 -11.63 27.70
CA ASN A 5 41.38 -11.68 27.49
C ASN A 5 41.06 -11.38 26.03
N TYR A 6 40.69 -12.45 25.33
CA TYR A 6 39.95 -12.47 24.07
C TYR A 6 38.46 -12.56 24.46
N ILE A 7 37.63 -11.59 24.08
CA ILE A 7 36.26 -11.89 23.65
C ILE A 7 35.98 -11.05 22.41
N ARG A 8 35.79 -11.79 21.32
CA ARG A 8 35.49 -11.37 19.95
C ARG A 8 33.97 -11.28 19.80
N ASN A 9 33.55 -10.26 19.06
CA ASN A 9 32.44 -10.25 18.09
C ASN A 9 31.03 -10.65 18.54
N GLY A 10 30.16 -9.64 18.57
CA GLY A 10 28.70 -9.78 18.52
C GLY A 10 28.03 -8.44 18.22
N LEU A 11 28.50 -7.70 17.21
CA LEU A 11 27.79 -6.53 16.69
C LEU A 11 26.62 -7.04 15.84
N THR A 12 25.46 -7.28 16.45
CA THR A 12 24.17 -7.23 15.73
C THR A 12 23.78 -5.77 15.59
N ALA A 13 24.34 -5.12 14.58
CA ALA A 13 23.85 -3.83 14.12
C ALA A 13 22.51 -4.06 13.41
N LEU A 14 21.42 -4.05 14.17
CA LEU A 14 20.08 -3.80 13.65
C LEU A 14 20.07 -2.34 13.22
N ALA A 15 20.46 -2.06 11.97
CA ALA A 15 20.33 -0.72 11.41
C ALA A 15 18.83 -0.42 11.24
N LEU A 16 18.21 0.14 12.27
CA LEU A 16 17.00 0.93 12.13
C LEU A 16 17.34 2.02 11.12
N ALA A 17 16.74 1.94 9.94
CA ALA A 17 16.62 3.08 9.04
C ALA A 17 15.72 4.12 9.73
N GLY A 18 16.29 4.87 10.66
CA GLY A 18 15.87 6.23 10.92
C GLY A 18 16.19 7.00 9.66
N ALA A 19 15.25 7.05 8.73
CA ALA A 19 15.25 8.05 7.68
C ALA A 19 15.06 9.39 8.39
N LEU A 20 16.17 9.95 8.90
CA LEU A 20 16.31 11.38 9.07
C LEU A 20 15.75 12.00 7.80
N LEU A 21 14.69 12.78 7.96
CA LEU A 21 14.15 13.68 6.94
C LEU A 21 15.24 14.71 6.60
N THR A 22 16.27 14.26 5.89
CA THR A 22 17.30 15.10 5.32
C THR A 22 16.66 15.85 4.16
N VAL A 23 16.69 17.18 4.25
CA VAL A 23 16.18 18.08 3.23
C VAL A 23 16.97 17.89 1.92
N LYS A 24 16.34 17.33 0.85
CA LYS A 24 16.60 17.51 -0.62
C LYS A 24 15.82 16.48 -1.49
N PRO A 25 15.63 16.69 -2.82
CA PRO A 25 15.68 17.90 -3.66
C PRO A 25 14.26 18.34 -4.10
N GLU A 26 14.16 19.39 -4.93
CA GLU A 26 12.93 19.73 -5.67
C GLU A 26 12.45 18.57 -6.56
N PRO A 27 11.18 18.58 -7.01
CA PRO A 27 10.65 17.59 -7.92
C PRO A 27 11.61 17.32 -9.10
N SER A 28 11.83 16.04 -9.38
CA SER A 28 12.75 15.59 -10.42
C SER A 28 11.99 15.54 -11.74
N ASN A 29 12.46 16.23 -12.78
CA ASN A 29 11.93 16.05 -14.14
C ASN A 29 12.14 14.63 -14.73
N GLN A 30 12.74 13.69 -13.98
CA GLN A 30 12.83 12.28 -14.34
C GLN A 30 11.77 11.48 -13.57
N PRO A 31 11.03 10.56 -14.23
CA PRO A 31 10.04 9.73 -13.57
C PRO A 31 10.61 8.93 -12.40
N GLU A 32 10.05 9.12 -11.20
CA GLU A 32 10.39 8.35 -10.01
C GLU A 32 9.20 7.47 -9.55
N LYS A 33 9.51 6.42 -8.78
CA LYS A 33 8.51 5.52 -8.20
C LYS A 33 8.54 5.61 -6.68
N TYR A 34 7.39 5.89 -6.08
CA TYR A 34 7.18 6.07 -4.66
C TYR A 34 6.19 5.05 -4.11
N ALA A 35 6.45 4.50 -2.94
CA ALA A 35 5.52 3.59 -2.27
C ALA A 35 5.36 3.90 -0.79
N VAL A 36 4.14 3.79 -0.27
CA VAL A 36 3.83 3.86 1.16
C VAL A 36 3.08 2.60 1.56
N LEU A 37 3.66 1.81 2.46
CA LEU A 37 3.03 0.64 3.06
C LEU A 37 2.57 1.02 4.47
N ILE A 38 1.28 0.90 4.75
CA ILE A 38 0.67 1.26 6.03
C ILE A 38 0.10 -0.01 6.63
N ASN A 39 0.84 -0.60 7.58
CA ASN A 39 0.46 -1.81 8.30
C ASN A 39 0.13 -1.50 9.76
N GLU A 40 -1.14 -1.46 10.14
CA GLU A 40 -1.49 -1.14 11.53
C GLU A 40 -1.25 -2.27 12.51
N SER A 41 -1.22 -3.53 12.05
CA SER A 41 -1.26 -4.68 12.95
C SER A 41 0.14 -5.25 13.23
N ASP A 42 0.35 -5.70 14.48
CA ASP A 42 1.52 -6.48 14.90
C ASP A 42 1.37 -7.99 14.62
N GLU A 43 0.24 -8.41 14.07
CA GLU A 43 0.04 -9.79 13.61
C GLU A 43 1.10 -10.15 12.56
N GLN A 44 1.59 -11.38 12.69
CA GLN A 44 2.72 -11.86 11.90
C GLN A 44 2.38 -11.89 10.41
N GLU A 45 1.12 -12.21 10.09
CA GLU A 45 0.56 -12.33 8.76
C GLU A 45 0.70 -10.99 8.00
N PHE A 46 0.23 -9.89 8.56
CA PHE A 46 0.34 -8.58 7.94
C PHE A 46 1.80 -8.11 7.80
N SER A 47 2.65 -8.44 8.79
CA SER A 47 4.07 -8.14 8.70
C SER A 47 4.76 -8.91 7.55
N VAL A 48 4.38 -10.17 7.32
CA VAL A 48 4.88 -10.97 6.19
C VAL A 48 4.40 -10.41 4.85
N MET A 49 3.12 -10.04 4.74
CA MET A 49 2.54 -9.45 3.52
C MET A 49 3.19 -8.10 3.16
N ALA A 50 3.39 -7.23 4.16
CA ALA A 50 4.09 -5.95 3.95
C ALA A 50 5.53 -6.16 3.46
N ARG A 51 6.26 -7.14 4.04
CA ARG A 51 7.61 -7.48 3.61
C ARG A 51 7.63 -8.03 2.18
N ARG A 52 6.76 -8.98 1.85
CA ARG A 52 6.63 -9.59 0.50
C ARG A 52 6.30 -8.52 -0.55
N THR A 53 5.36 -7.63 -0.25
CA THR A 53 5.01 -6.51 -1.12
C THR A 53 6.19 -5.57 -1.33
N ARG A 54 6.90 -5.20 -0.26
CA ARG A 54 8.12 -4.38 -0.35
C ARG A 54 9.18 -5.01 -1.24
N GLU A 55 9.39 -6.32 -1.15
CA GLU A 55 10.33 -7.05 -2.00
C GLU A 55 9.92 -7.05 -3.47
N ASN A 56 8.62 -7.15 -3.77
CA ASN A 56 8.11 -7.05 -5.14
C ASN A 56 8.32 -5.64 -5.71
N LEU A 57 7.98 -4.60 -4.94
CA LEU A 57 8.20 -3.21 -5.36
C LEU A 57 9.68 -2.92 -5.68
N LEU A 58 10.60 -3.43 -4.86
CA LEU A 58 12.04 -3.32 -5.14
C LEU A 58 12.42 -3.97 -6.49
N LYS A 59 11.85 -5.14 -6.81
CA LYS A 59 12.08 -5.83 -8.09
C LYS A 59 11.47 -5.10 -9.27
N MET A 60 10.39 -4.35 -9.06
CA MET A 60 9.74 -3.47 -10.04
C MET A 60 10.47 -2.12 -10.23
N GLY A 61 11.67 -1.96 -9.66
CA GLY A 61 12.49 -0.77 -9.83
C GLY A 61 12.12 0.40 -8.91
N PHE A 62 11.37 0.17 -7.83
CA PHE A 62 11.21 1.19 -6.80
C PHE A 62 12.51 1.34 -6.01
N GLU A 63 12.98 2.57 -5.86
CA GLU A 63 14.17 2.86 -5.07
C GLU A 63 13.91 2.61 -3.58
N LYS A 64 14.88 1.98 -2.90
CA LYS A 64 14.75 1.64 -1.47
C LYS A 64 14.39 2.85 -0.59
N ASN A 65 14.89 4.04 -0.95
CA ASN A 65 14.67 5.28 -0.22
C ASN A 65 13.31 5.94 -0.52
N ASN A 66 12.60 5.46 -1.53
CA ASN A 66 11.27 5.92 -1.93
C ASN A 66 10.16 4.93 -1.51
N ILE A 67 10.49 3.87 -0.75
CA ILE A 67 9.53 2.95 -0.14
C ILE A 67 9.46 3.22 1.37
N TYR A 68 8.33 3.78 1.81
CA TYR A 68 8.03 4.09 3.20
C TYR A 68 7.22 2.97 3.84
N LEU A 69 7.51 2.65 5.10
CA LEU A 69 6.75 1.69 5.90
C LEU A 69 6.33 2.36 7.21
N LEU A 70 5.01 2.48 7.39
CA LEU A 70 4.41 2.79 8.68
C LEU A 70 3.88 1.48 9.27
N ASN A 71 4.31 1.11 10.48
CA ASN A 71 3.88 -0.14 11.12
C ASN A 71 3.42 0.03 12.58
N SER A 72 2.70 -0.96 13.12
CA SER A 72 2.17 -1.00 14.49
C SER A 72 3.21 -0.73 15.60
N SER A 73 4.40 -1.27 15.37
CA SER A 73 5.52 -1.34 16.31
C SER A 73 6.69 -0.43 15.93
N GLY A 74 6.43 0.55 15.05
CA GLY A 74 7.44 1.47 14.57
C GLY A 74 7.94 2.39 15.68
N ASN A 75 9.08 3.03 15.45
CA ASN A 75 9.46 4.18 16.27
C ASN A 75 8.39 5.29 16.13
N LEU A 76 8.50 6.34 16.94
CA LEU A 76 7.50 7.44 16.95
C LEU A 76 7.23 8.06 15.56
N GLU A 77 8.18 7.98 14.63
CA GLU A 77 8.06 8.53 13.28
C GLU A 77 7.46 7.55 12.27
N ASN A 78 7.68 6.25 12.47
CA ASN A 78 7.24 5.19 11.57
C ASN A 78 6.05 4.40 12.13
N ILE A 79 5.44 4.87 13.22
CA ILE A 79 4.25 4.22 13.76
C ILE A 79 3.02 4.54 12.90
N ALA A 80 2.20 3.54 12.60
CA ALA A 80 0.96 3.67 11.83
C ALA A 80 -0.16 4.40 12.62
N SER A 81 0.07 5.68 12.92
CA SER A 81 -0.92 6.61 13.50
C SER A 81 -1.48 7.54 12.43
N LYS A 82 -2.67 8.11 12.65
CA LYS A 82 -3.30 9.09 11.73
C LYS A 82 -2.38 10.28 11.52
N LYS A 83 -1.74 10.75 12.59
CA LYS A 83 -0.77 11.85 12.54
C LYS A 83 0.38 11.53 11.58
N ASN A 84 0.97 10.35 11.66
CA ASN A 84 2.10 9.97 10.82
C ASN A 84 1.69 9.67 9.38
N VAL A 85 0.53 9.06 9.16
CA VAL A 85 -0.04 8.87 7.82
C VAL A 85 -0.23 10.23 7.13
N LYS A 86 -0.89 11.18 7.80
CA LYS A 86 -1.07 12.55 7.26
C LYS A 86 0.26 13.27 7.05
N LYS A 87 1.20 13.16 8.00
CA LYS A 87 2.55 13.72 7.86
C LYS A 87 3.29 13.14 6.65
N MET A 88 3.17 11.84 6.42
CA MET A 88 3.77 11.15 5.27
C MET A 88 3.18 11.69 3.96
N PHE A 89 1.85 11.73 3.83
CA PHE A 89 1.21 12.28 2.63
C PHE A 89 1.55 13.75 2.39
N SER A 90 1.58 14.60 3.42
CA SER A 90 2.06 15.99 3.27
C SER A 90 3.55 16.10 2.95
N SER A 91 4.35 15.08 3.24
CA SER A 91 5.75 15.02 2.78
C SER A 91 5.83 14.63 1.31
N LEU A 92 4.99 13.72 0.85
CA LEU A 92 4.93 13.28 -0.55
C LEU A 92 4.32 14.32 -1.48
N GLU A 93 3.33 15.08 -1.02
CA GLU A 93 2.77 16.26 -1.71
C GLU A 93 3.86 17.23 -2.18
N LYS A 94 4.98 17.34 -1.44
CA LYS A 94 6.09 18.23 -1.75
C LYS A 94 7.16 17.63 -2.66
N ARG A 95 7.05 16.34 -2.97
CA ARG A 95 8.11 15.55 -3.63
C ARG A 95 7.66 14.91 -4.93
N ILE A 96 6.40 14.48 -4.99
CA ILE A 96 5.82 13.78 -6.13
C ILE A 96 5.24 14.79 -7.11
N ASP A 97 5.58 14.64 -8.38
CA ASP A 97 5.03 15.42 -9.49
C ASP A 97 4.33 14.58 -10.57
N GLU A 98 3.88 15.26 -11.64
CA GLU A 98 3.07 14.68 -12.72
C GLU A 98 3.81 13.68 -13.62
N ASN A 99 5.09 13.41 -13.36
CA ASN A 99 5.87 12.37 -14.03
C ASN A 99 6.00 11.08 -13.20
N ASP A 100 5.63 11.15 -11.92
CA ASP A 100 5.91 10.09 -10.96
C ASP A 100 4.79 9.06 -10.84
N LEU A 101 5.17 7.89 -10.31
CA LEU A 101 4.24 6.84 -9.91
C LEU A 101 4.19 6.73 -8.38
N LEU A 102 2.98 6.71 -7.82
CA LEU A 102 2.74 6.51 -6.40
C LEU A 102 1.95 5.23 -6.14
N VAL A 103 2.46 4.36 -5.27
CA VAL A 103 1.72 3.23 -4.69
C VAL A 103 1.44 3.50 -3.21
N VAL A 104 0.18 3.34 -2.79
CA VAL A 104 -0.20 3.36 -1.37
C VAL A 104 -0.91 2.06 -1.04
N TYR A 105 -0.37 1.32 -0.09
CA TYR A 105 -0.93 0.05 0.35
C TYR A 105 -1.38 0.14 1.80
N PHE A 106 -2.70 0.09 2.03
CA PHE A 106 -3.27 -0.07 3.36
C PHE A 106 -3.46 -1.55 3.66
N LEU A 107 -2.90 -1.99 4.78
CA LEU A 107 -2.89 -3.38 5.23
C LEU A 107 -3.28 -3.45 6.71
N GLY A 108 -4.20 -4.35 7.04
CA GLY A 108 -4.62 -4.60 8.42
C GLY A 108 -6.12 -4.53 8.59
N HIS A 109 -6.57 -4.11 9.77
CA HIS A 109 -7.99 -4.07 10.10
C HIS A 109 -8.72 -2.91 9.40
N GLY A 110 -9.94 -3.20 8.96
CA GLY A 110 -10.87 -2.22 8.43
C GLY A 110 -12.21 -2.29 9.16
N ASN A 111 -12.95 -1.19 9.16
CA ASN A 111 -14.28 -1.15 9.76
C ASN A 111 -15.20 -0.21 8.97
N ARG A 112 -16.48 -0.18 9.34
CA ARG A 112 -17.42 0.85 8.95
C ARG A 112 -17.77 1.73 10.15
N ILE A 113 -17.84 3.03 9.91
CA ILE A 113 -18.41 3.97 10.88
C ILE A 113 -19.63 4.63 10.26
N THR A 114 -20.60 5.00 11.09
CA THR A 114 -21.73 5.82 10.66
C THR A 114 -21.51 7.25 11.13
N ILE A 115 -21.51 8.19 10.20
CA ILE A 115 -21.53 9.63 10.48
C ILE A 115 -22.89 10.22 10.09
N PHE A 116 -23.23 11.38 10.66
CA PHE A 116 -24.41 12.14 10.24
C PHE A 116 -23.96 13.33 9.39
N GLN A 117 -24.34 13.33 8.12
CA GLN A 117 -24.08 14.41 7.16
C GLN A 117 -25.42 14.94 6.67
N ASP A 118 -25.67 16.25 6.82
CA ASP A 118 -26.93 16.91 6.42
C ASP A 118 -28.19 16.24 6.99
N GLY A 119 -28.09 15.79 8.24
CA GLY A 119 -29.18 15.11 8.96
C GLY A 119 -29.44 13.66 8.51
N ARG A 120 -28.59 13.09 7.65
CA ARG A 120 -28.73 11.71 7.16
C ARG A 120 -27.55 10.83 7.60
N PRO A 121 -27.79 9.58 8.04
CA PRO A 121 -26.72 8.64 8.33
C PRO A 121 -25.99 8.27 7.04
N LYS A 122 -24.67 8.22 7.12
CA LYS A 122 -23.78 7.82 6.03
C LYS A 122 -22.71 6.90 6.59
N GLU A 123 -22.60 5.72 6.01
CA GLU A 123 -21.50 4.80 6.32
C GLU A 123 -20.23 5.23 5.58
N LEU A 124 -19.10 5.17 6.28
CA LEU A 124 -17.76 5.37 5.71
C LEU A 124 -16.90 4.15 5.99
N SER A 125 -16.11 3.77 5.00
CA SER A 125 -15.02 2.81 5.20
C SER A 125 -13.88 3.48 5.95
N VAL A 126 -13.29 2.75 6.90
CA VAL A 126 -12.13 3.22 7.66
C VAL A 126 -11.04 2.18 7.70
N VAL A 127 -9.79 2.64 7.71
CA VAL A 127 -8.63 1.84 8.07
C VAL A 127 -8.35 2.06 9.54
N VAL A 128 -8.29 0.97 10.31
CA VAL A 128 -7.89 1.04 11.72
C VAL A 128 -6.41 1.41 11.75
N LEU A 129 -6.07 2.37 12.62
CA LEU A 129 -4.72 2.87 12.92
C LEU A 129 -4.45 2.68 14.42
N LYS A 130 -3.21 2.88 14.88
CA LYS A 130 -2.89 2.67 16.30
C LYS A 130 -3.76 3.53 17.22
N ASN A 131 -4.70 2.89 17.92
CA ASN A 131 -5.70 3.51 18.80
C ASN A 131 -6.65 4.53 18.12
N GLU A 132 -6.73 4.54 16.80
CA GLU A 132 -7.59 5.44 16.04
C GLU A 132 -7.98 4.83 14.68
N TYR A 133 -8.58 5.61 13.80
CA TYR A 133 -8.87 5.18 12.43
C TYR A 133 -8.74 6.36 11.49
N ILE A 134 -8.43 6.13 10.21
CA ILE A 134 -8.52 7.14 9.15
C ILE A 134 -9.65 6.74 8.20
N ASP A 135 -10.58 7.66 7.95
CA ASP A 135 -11.73 7.37 7.07
C ASP A 135 -11.44 7.67 5.58
N GLU A 136 -12.28 7.13 4.70
CA GLU A 136 -12.16 7.30 3.24
C GLU A 136 -12.10 8.77 2.78
N ASN A 137 -12.74 9.71 3.48
CA ASN A 137 -12.67 11.13 3.11
C ASN A 137 -11.36 11.75 3.58
N GLU A 138 -10.86 11.38 4.77
CA GLU A 138 -9.54 11.81 5.23
C GLU A 138 -8.43 11.30 4.31
N ILE A 139 -8.49 10.03 3.88
CA ILE A 139 -7.55 9.46 2.90
C ILE A 139 -7.63 10.23 1.59
N TYR A 140 -8.84 10.42 1.05
CA TYR A 140 -9.05 11.17 -0.20
C TYR A 140 -8.50 12.59 -0.13
N ASN A 141 -8.82 13.34 0.93
CA ASN A 141 -8.37 14.72 1.09
C ASN A 141 -6.85 14.84 1.23
N SER A 142 -6.18 13.80 1.74
CA SER A 142 -4.72 13.76 1.80
C SER A 142 -4.10 13.44 0.43
N LEU A 143 -4.64 12.45 -0.27
CA LEU A 143 -4.10 12.01 -1.56
C LEU A 143 -4.42 12.95 -2.71
N SER A 144 -5.56 13.66 -2.67
CA SER A 144 -5.98 14.62 -3.70
C SER A 144 -5.05 15.82 -3.87
N LYS A 145 -4.13 16.01 -2.92
CA LYS A 145 -3.09 17.06 -2.96
C LYS A 145 -1.79 16.59 -3.59
N ILE A 146 -1.64 15.28 -3.80
CA ILE A 146 -0.50 14.68 -4.46
C ILE A 146 -0.90 14.49 -5.92
N HIS A 147 -0.04 14.94 -6.84
CA HIS A 147 -0.35 14.96 -8.27
C HIS A 147 0.58 14.03 -9.06
N PRO A 148 0.59 12.71 -8.80
CA PRO A 148 1.38 11.79 -9.59
C PRO A 148 0.84 11.71 -11.02
N LYS A 149 1.68 11.24 -11.94
CA LYS A 149 1.22 10.75 -13.24
C LYS A 149 0.17 9.65 -13.05
N ILE A 150 0.50 8.70 -12.18
CA ILE A 150 -0.31 7.54 -11.84
C ILE A 150 -0.22 7.30 -10.33
N GLY A 151 -1.35 7.29 -9.65
CA GLY A 151 -1.50 6.84 -8.27
C GLY A 151 -2.22 5.49 -8.23
N ILE A 152 -1.76 4.57 -7.39
CA ILE A 152 -2.38 3.26 -7.17
C ILE A 152 -2.59 3.11 -5.67
N VAL A 153 -3.84 2.96 -5.25
CA VAL A 153 -4.18 2.73 -3.85
C VAL A 153 -4.80 1.36 -3.71
N THR A 154 -4.07 0.46 -3.06
CA THR A 154 -4.52 -0.88 -2.74
C THR A 154 -4.93 -0.97 -1.28
N THR A 155 -6.03 -1.65 -0.98
CA THR A 155 -6.44 -1.92 0.39
C THR A 155 -6.66 -3.41 0.62
N ASP A 156 -6.05 -3.91 1.68
CA ASP A 156 -6.28 -5.25 2.20
C ASP A 156 -6.80 -5.14 3.63
N THR A 157 -7.98 -4.53 3.70
CA THR A 157 -8.70 -4.20 4.93
C THR A 157 -10.18 -4.53 4.71
N CYS A 158 -10.89 -4.93 5.75
CA CYS A 158 -12.34 -5.15 5.69
C CYS A 158 -13.07 -3.89 5.20
N TYR A 159 -14.09 -4.06 4.37
CA TYR A 159 -14.90 -2.96 3.84
C TYR A 159 -14.09 -1.94 3.02
N GLY A 160 -12.99 -2.33 2.39
CA GLY A 160 -12.11 -1.42 1.67
C GLY A 160 -12.73 -0.79 0.40
N ARG A 161 -13.88 -1.29 -0.06
CA ARG A 161 -14.60 -0.77 -1.23
C ARG A 161 -14.89 0.73 -1.19
N GLY A 162 -15.28 1.27 -0.03
CA GLY A 162 -15.55 2.71 0.11
C GLY A 162 -14.32 3.54 -0.22
N ILE A 163 -13.14 3.11 0.26
CA ILE A 163 -11.85 3.73 -0.02
C ILE A 163 -11.53 3.61 -1.52
N ALA A 164 -11.54 2.41 -2.10
CA ALA A 164 -11.23 2.21 -3.51
C ALA A 164 -12.15 3.04 -4.44
N LYS A 165 -13.46 3.08 -4.16
CA LYS A 165 -14.44 3.87 -4.92
C LYS A 165 -14.25 5.38 -4.77
N LYS A 166 -13.84 5.83 -3.58
CA LYS A 166 -13.58 7.25 -3.31
C LYS A 166 -12.32 7.72 -4.04
N ILE A 167 -11.26 6.90 -4.00
CA ILE A 167 -9.94 7.24 -4.51
C ILE A 167 -9.80 7.02 -6.02
N GLY A 168 -10.40 5.96 -6.59
CA GLY A 168 -10.22 5.53 -7.98
C GLY A 168 -10.83 6.47 -9.02
N ARG A 169 -10.33 7.72 -9.08
CA ARG A 169 -10.79 8.83 -9.92
C ARG A 169 -9.59 9.63 -10.39
N GLY A 170 -9.72 10.36 -11.50
CA GLY A 170 -8.63 11.12 -12.10
C GLY A 170 -7.41 10.22 -12.33
N ASN A 171 -6.26 10.62 -11.81
CA ASN A 171 -4.98 9.94 -12.00
C ASN A 171 -4.78 8.75 -11.04
N PHE A 172 -5.82 8.34 -10.29
CA PHE A 172 -5.72 7.28 -9.30
C PHE A 172 -6.52 6.02 -9.70
N ILE A 173 -5.93 4.86 -9.45
CA ILE A 173 -6.56 3.54 -9.47
C ILE A 173 -6.78 3.10 -8.01
N GLY A 174 -8.02 2.78 -7.65
CA GLY A 174 -8.36 2.21 -6.35
C GLY A 174 -8.64 0.72 -6.47
N ILE A 175 -7.95 -0.12 -5.69
CA ILE A 175 -8.14 -1.56 -5.68
C ILE A 175 -8.40 -2.03 -4.25
N SER A 176 -9.39 -2.88 -4.05
CA SER A 176 -9.68 -3.46 -2.74
C SER A 176 -9.80 -4.98 -2.82
N SER A 177 -9.30 -5.68 -1.80
CA SER A 177 -9.46 -7.14 -1.67
C SER A 177 -10.86 -7.55 -1.24
N SER A 178 -11.68 -6.60 -0.77
CA SER A 178 -13.03 -6.85 -0.29
C SER A 178 -14.04 -5.83 -0.84
N ASP A 179 -15.28 -6.27 -1.02
CA ASP A 179 -16.40 -5.40 -1.36
C ASP A 179 -17.04 -4.74 -0.11
N GLU A 180 -18.33 -4.99 0.12
CA GLU A 180 -19.06 -4.68 1.36
C GLU A 180 -18.85 -5.72 2.45
N ASN A 181 -18.18 -6.84 2.16
CA ASN A 181 -17.89 -7.90 3.13
C ASN A 181 -16.52 -7.72 3.82
N PRO A 182 -16.28 -8.39 4.97
CA PRO A 182 -14.96 -8.47 5.56
C PRO A 182 -13.93 -9.05 4.57
N ALA A 183 -12.68 -8.58 4.65
CA ALA A 183 -11.59 -9.17 3.90
C ALA A 183 -11.29 -10.57 4.46
N LEU A 184 -11.11 -11.54 3.56
CA LEU A 184 -10.75 -12.90 3.93
C LEU A 184 -9.27 -13.13 3.66
N PHE A 185 -8.62 -13.78 4.64
CA PHE A 185 -7.21 -14.13 4.61
C PHE A 185 -7.09 -15.66 4.74
N PHE A 186 -6.25 -16.27 3.92
CA PHE A 186 -5.93 -17.70 4.00
C PHE A 186 -4.44 -17.86 4.26
N GLU A 187 -4.01 -18.24 5.47
CA GLU A 187 -2.63 -18.67 5.77
C GLU A 187 -1.52 -17.77 5.15
N ASN A 188 -1.55 -16.45 5.40
CA ASN A 188 -0.64 -15.45 4.82
C ASN A 188 -0.83 -15.13 3.32
N GLN A 189 -1.93 -15.60 2.71
CA GLN A 189 -2.36 -15.25 1.37
C GLN A 189 -3.54 -14.31 1.44
N SER A 190 -3.44 -13.24 0.68
CA SER A 190 -4.51 -12.28 0.46
C SER A 190 -4.54 -11.92 -1.01
N PHE A 191 -5.68 -11.40 -1.48
CA PHE A 191 -5.79 -10.92 -2.84
C PHE A 191 -4.69 -9.91 -3.19
N MET A 192 -4.41 -8.96 -2.30
CA MET A 192 -3.39 -7.94 -2.58
C MET A 192 -1.98 -8.49 -2.61
N THR A 193 -1.67 -9.46 -1.76
CA THR A 193 -0.35 -10.10 -1.80
C THR A 193 -0.13 -10.80 -3.14
N GLU A 194 -1.10 -11.62 -3.57
CA GLU A 194 -1.02 -12.32 -4.86
C GLU A 194 -1.08 -11.35 -6.04
N PHE A 195 -1.80 -10.22 -5.93
CA PHE A 195 -1.83 -9.16 -6.95
C PHE A 195 -0.42 -8.60 -7.21
N TYR A 196 0.33 -8.28 -6.16
CA TYR A 196 1.71 -7.83 -6.33
C TYR A 196 2.65 -8.94 -6.83
N ASP A 197 2.31 -10.21 -6.59
CA ASP A 197 3.10 -11.32 -7.13
C ASP A 197 2.81 -11.66 -8.58
N ALA A 198 1.60 -11.33 -9.07
CA ALA A 198 1.18 -11.58 -10.45
C ALA A 198 2.13 -10.95 -11.46
N PHE A 199 2.71 -9.77 -11.15
CA PHE A 199 3.72 -9.11 -11.98
C PHE A 199 5.03 -9.89 -12.18
N LYS A 200 5.20 -11.06 -11.54
CA LYS A 200 6.34 -11.97 -11.77
C LYS A 200 5.93 -13.25 -12.50
N LYS A 201 4.68 -13.34 -12.94
CA LYS A 201 4.07 -14.52 -13.55
C LYS A 201 3.88 -14.23 -15.02
N GLU A 202 4.60 -14.94 -15.87
CA GLU A 202 4.40 -14.84 -17.33
C GLU A 202 2.94 -15.15 -17.70
N GLU A 203 2.27 -16.00 -16.92
CA GLU A 203 0.87 -16.35 -17.11
C GLU A 203 -0.10 -15.19 -16.82
N ALA A 204 0.35 -14.13 -16.15
CA ALA A 204 -0.43 -12.91 -15.95
C ALA A 204 -0.38 -11.97 -17.16
N ASP A 205 0.59 -12.11 -18.08
CA ASP A 205 0.68 -11.34 -19.33
C ASP A 205 -0.30 -11.92 -20.37
N ALA A 206 -1.59 -11.62 -20.17
CA ALA A 206 -2.69 -12.22 -20.92
C ALA A 206 -2.68 -11.84 -22.41
N ASN A 207 -2.15 -10.67 -22.76
CA ASN A 207 -2.01 -10.23 -24.15
C ASN A 207 -0.63 -10.55 -24.76
N SER A 208 0.29 -11.13 -23.99
CA SER A 208 1.64 -11.55 -24.41
C SER A 208 2.50 -10.40 -24.97
N ASN A 209 2.40 -9.20 -24.40
CA ASN A 209 3.17 -8.03 -24.83
C ASN A 209 4.52 -7.88 -24.10
N GLY A 210 4.82 -8.76 -23.15
CA GLY A 210 6.04 -8.75 -22.35
C GLY A 210 5.98 -7.84 -21.12
N LYS A 211 4.81 -7.29 -20.78
CA LYS A 211 4.56 -6.46 -19.59
C LYS A 211 3.21 -6.83 -19.00
N ILE A 212 3.12 -6.76 -17.67
CA ILE A 212 1.88 -7.05 -16.96
C ILE A 212 1.24 -5.73 -16.53
N SER A 213 0.05 -5.45 -17.06
CA SER A 213 -0.75 -4.30 -16.66
C SER A 213 -1.43 -4.49 -15.31
N ILE A 214 -1.92 -3.40 -14.71
CA ILE A 214 -2.72 -3.46 -13.48
C ILE A 214 -3.96 -4.33 -13.67
N LYS A 215 -4.63 -4.20 -14.82
CA LYS A 215 -5.83 -4.99 -15.12
C LYS A 215 -5.51 -6.47 -15.26
N GLU A 216 -4.43 -6.81 -15.95
CA GLU A 216 -3.95 -8.19 -16.09
C GLU A 216 -3.60 -8.83 -14.75
N ALA A 217 -2.82 -8.13 -13.91
CA ALA A 217 -2.50 -8.60 -12.56
C ALA A 217 -3.77 -8.81 -11.71
N PHE A 218 -4.74 -7.90 -11.82
CA PHE A 218 -6.02 -8.02 -11.12
C PHE A 218 -6.84 -9.24 -11.59
N ASP A 219 -7.01 -9.40 -12.90
CA ASP A 219 -7.81 -10.48 -13.50
C ASP A 219 -7.20 -11.86 -13.28
N TYR A 220 -5.86 -11.95 -13.37
CA TYR A 220 -5.12 -13.16 -13.08
C TYR A 220 -5.42 -13.65 -11.65
N VAL A 221 -5.31 -12.75 -10.67
CA VAL A 221 -5.57 -13.10 -9.27
C VAL A 221 -7.03 -13.32 -8.98
N GLN A 222 -7.93 -12.56 -9.61
CA GLN A 222 -9.37 -12.78 -9.46
C GLN A 222 -9.78 -14.16 -9.95
N THR A 223 -9.18 -14.65 -11.04
CA THR A 223 -9.41 -16.00 -11.54
C THR A 223 -8.83 -17.05 -10.58
N TYR A 224 -7.58 -16.85 -10.13
CA TYR A 224 -6.90 -17.75 -9.20
C TYR A 224 -7.63 -17.88 -7.86
N ILE A 225 -7.95 -16.76 -7.22
CA ILE A 225 -8.64 -16.72 -5.92
C ILE A 225 -10.12 -17.07 -6.04
N GLY A 226 -10.80 -16.66 -7.13
CA GLY A 226 -12.19 -17.05 -7.38
C GLY A 226 -12.38 -18.56 -7.51
N ALA A 227 -11.34 -19.29 -7.93
CA ALA A 227 -11.32 -20.76 -7.89
C ALA A 227 -11.18 -21.32 -6.46
N MET A 228 -10.59 -20.56 -5.52
CA MET A 228 -10.37 -20.96 -4.12
C MET A 228 -11.53 -20.57 -3.20
N SER A 229 -12.11 -19.37 -3.37
CA SER A 229 -13.21 -18.88 -2.54
C SER A 229 -14.11 -17.91 -3.31
N ARG A 230 -15.42 -18.15 -3.26
CA ARG A 230 -16.44 -17.25 -3.85
C ARG A 230 -16.77 -16.05 -2.96
N GLU A 231 -16.23 -16.01 -1.74
CA GLU A 231 -16.49 -14.95 -0.77
C GLU A 231 -15.53 -13.76 -0.90
N ILE A 232 -14.41 -13.93 -1.62
CA ILE A 232 -13.50 -12.83 -1.94
C ILE A 232 -13.98 -12.16 -3.23
N THR A 233 -14.48 -10.94 -3.10
CA THR A 233 -15.01 -10.10 -4.18
C THR A 233 -14.13 -8.87 -4.34
N PRO A 234 -12.94 -9.02 -4.94
CA PRO A 234 -12.02 -7.91 -5.12
C PRO A 234 -12.62 -6.94 -6.13
N ILE A 235 -12.27 -5.67 -6.01
CA ILE A 235 -12.72 -4.62 -6.93
C ILE A 235 -11.55 -3.77 -7.40
N LEU A 236 -11.66 -3.31 -8.65
CA LEU A 236 -10.80 -2.32 -9.26
C LEU A 236 -11.68 -1.17 -9.75
N ILE A 237 -11.37 0.05 -9.32
CA ILE A 237 -12.07 1.27 -9.69
C ILE A 237 -11.05 2.25 -10.27
N SER A 238 -11.28 2.70 -11.50
CA SER A 238 -10.47 3.74 -12.13
C SER A 238 -11.26 4.48 -13.21
N GLU A 239 -10.90 5.74 -13.42
CA GLU A 239 -11.26 6.51 -14.63
C GLU A 239 -10.17 6.40 -15.70
N MET A 240 -9.00 5.86 -15.36
CA MET A 240 -7.90 5.56 -16.27
C MET A 240 -8.11 4.19 -16.94
N ASP A 241 -7.46 4.00 -18.08
CA ASP A 241 -7.34 2.70 -18.71
C ASP A 241 -6.32 1.83 -17.95
N ALA A 242 -6.82 0.93 -17.09
CA ALA A 242 -5.98 0.07 -16.26
C ALA A 242 -5.19 -0.98 -17.07
N ASP A 243 -5.58 -1.27 -18.32
CA ASP A 243 -4.81 -2.11 -19.24
C ASP A 243 -3.53 -1.41 -19.74
N SER A 244 -3.50 -0.07 -19.67
CA SER A 244 -2.35 0.74 -20.11
C SER A 244 -1.32 1.03 -19.01
N VAL A 245 -1.62 0.68 -17.75
CA VAL A 245 -0.80 1.02 -16.58
C VAL A 245 0.02 -0.19 -16.14
N THR A 246 1.32 -0.02 -15.98
CA THR A 246 2.26 -1.06 -15.49
C THR A 246 3.01 -0.57 -14.25
N LEU A 247 3.51 -1.49 -13.43
CA LEU A 247 4.41 -1.17 -12.32
C LEU A 247 5.91 -1.26 -12.71
N GLU A 248 6.22 -1.88 -13.84
CA GLU A 248 7.57 -2.06 -14.41
C GLU A 248 8.07 -0.82 -15.15
#